data_AF-A0A356NHX8-F1
#
_entry.id   AF-A0A356NHX8-F1
#
_cell.length_a   1.000
_cell.length_b   1.000
_cell.length_c   1.000
_cell.angle_alpha   90.00
_cell.angle_beta   90.00
_cell.angle_gamma   90.00
#
_symmetry.space_group_name_H-M   'P 1'
#
loop_
_entity.id
_entity.type
_entity.pdbx_description
1 polymer ?
#
loop_
_entity_poly.entity_id
_entity_poly.type
_entity_poly.pdbx_seq_one_letter_code
_entity_poly.pdbx_strand_id
1 'polypeptide(L)' 'MIDQQSVEIIDALNQLEVGLRDLGLWSDERPTAEALASTLPFCYDTLELEQWLQFVFLGRMREILEQGDRLPDS' A
#
# COMPACT_ATOMS: atom_id res chain seq x y z
N MET A 1 -6.07 20.73 10.55
CA MET A 1 -5.37 20.06 11.66
C MET A 1 -5.40 18.58 11.30
N ILE A 2 -4.25 17.92 11.13
CA ILE A 2 -4.23 16.49 10.81
C ILE A 2 -4.83 15.77 12.01
N ASP A 3 -5.83 14.92 11.77
CA ASP A 3 -6.49 14.16 12.82
C ASP A 3 -5.52 13.15 13.44
N GLN A 4 -5.66 12.86 14.75
CA GLN A 4 -4.80 11.91 15.46
C GLN A 4 -4.79 10.54 14.77
N GLN A 5 -5.93 10.10 14.22
CA GLN A 5 -6.06 8.85 13.49
C GLN A 5 -5.19 8.81 12.23
N SER A 6 -5.11 9.92 11.49
CA SER A 6 -4.25 10.00 10.29
C SER A 6 -2.78 9.85 10.64
N VAL A 7 -2.33 10.40 11.77
CA VAL A 7 -0.94 10.27 12.23
C VAL A 7 -0.60 8.82 12.55
N GLU A 8 -1.47 8.12 13.27
CA GLU A 8 -1.26 6.70 13.60
C GLU A 8 -1.24 5.80 12.36
N ILE A 9 -2.07 6.10 11.36
CA ILE A 9 -2.09 5.34 10.11
C ILE A 9 -0.81 5.61 9.30
N ILE A 10 -0.36 6.86 9.21
CA ILE A 10 0.91 7.19 8.54
C ILE A 10 2.06 6.42 9.18
N ASP A 11 2.11 6.38 10.51
CA ASP A 11 3.13 5.63 11.23
C ASP A 11 3.05 4.12 10.93
N ALA A 12 1.86 3.52 10.96
CA ALA A 12 1.66 2.13 10.61
C ALA A 12 2.07 1.80 9.16
N LEU A 13 1.76 2.67 8.19
CA LEU A 13 2.19 2.50 6.79
C LEU A 13 3.71 2.57 6.65
N ASN A 14 4.36 3.44 7.42
CA ASN A 14 5.83 3.55 7.43
C ASN A 14 6.47 2.32 8.08
N GLN A 15 5.91 1.82 9.18
CA GLN A 15 6.37 0.58 9.81
C GLN A 15 6.21 -0.62 8.86
N LEU A 16 5.12 -0.68 8.10
CA LEU A 16 4.92 -1.70 7.07
C LEU A 16 6.01 -1.64 5.98
N GLU A 17 6.30 -0.45 5.45
CA GLU A 17 7.38 -0.26 4.47
C GLU A 17 8.74 -0.71 5.03
N VAL A 18 9.06 -0.31 6.27
CA VAL A 18 10.30 -0.71 6.94
C VAL A 18 10.36 -2.23 7.11
N GLY A 19 9.27 -2.87 7.57
CA GLY A 19 9.20 -4.31 7.74
C GLY A 19 9.39 -5.08 6.43
N LEU A 20 8.79 -4.62 5.33
CA LEU A 20 8.98 -5.21 4.00
C LEU A 20 10.45 -5.11 3.56
N ARG A 21 11.12 -3.99 3.83
CA ARG A 21 12.53 -3.80 3.50
C ARG A 21 13.46 -4.66 4.35
N ASP A 22 13.22 -4.73 5.65
CA ASP A 22 14.03 -5.53 6.58
C ASP A 22 13.98 -7.02 6.23
N LEU A 23 12.81 -7.50 5.83
CA LEU A 23 12.61 -8.87 5.36
C LEU A 23 13.13 -9.13 3.94
N GLY A 24 13.61 -8.11 3.22
CA GLY A 24 14.04 -8.23 1.83
C GLY A 24 12.91 -8.47 0.83
N LEU A 25 11.66 -8.19 1.22
CA LEU A 25 10.45 -8.35 0.39
C LEU A 25 10.13 -7.08 -0.42
N TRP A 26 10.88 -5.99 -0.19
CA TRP A 26 10.73 -4.76 -0.94
C TRP A 26 11.24 -4.95 -2.38
N SER A 27 10.35 -4.81 -3.35
CA SER A 27 10.66 -4.95 -4.77
C SER A 27 11.19 -3.63 -5.33
N ASP A 28 12.38 -3.65 -5.94
CA ASP A 28 12.93 -2.47 -6.63
C ASP A 28 12.26 -2.27 -8.01
N GLU A 29 11.85 -3.37 -8.64
CA GLU A 29 11.18 -3.37 -9.94
C GLU A 29 9.66 -3.22 -9.78
N ARG A 30 9.10 -2.23 -10.47
CA ARG A 30 7.65 -2.03 -10.52
C ARG A 30 7.00 -3.11 -11.41
N PRO A 31 5.93 -3.78 -10.96
CA PRO A 31 5.19 -4.72 -11.78
C PRO A 31 4.63 -4.05 -13.04
N THR A 32 4.37 -4.87 -14.05
CA THR A 32 3.80 -4.38 -15.31
C THR A 32 2.41 -3.77 -15.08
N ALA A 33 2.02 -2.84 -15.96
CA ALA A 33 0.69 -2.24 -15.90
C ALA A 33 -0.42 -3.29 -16.00
N GLU A 34 -0.19 -4.36 -16.77
CA GLU A 34 -1.10 -5.50 -16.88
C GLU A 34 -1.24 -6.25 -15.55
N ALA A 35 -0.13 -6.49 -14.83
CA ALA A 35 -0.16 -7.16 -13.53
C ALA A 35 -0.90 -6.33 -12.48
N LEU A 36 -0.72 -5.00 -12.48
CA LEU A 36 -1.42 -4.07 -11.59
C LEU A 36 -2.90 -3.89 -11.97
N ALA A 37 -3.28 -4.21 -13.21
CA ALA A 37 -4.64 -4.08 -13.73
C ALA A 37 -5.47 -5.36 -13.60
N SER A 38 -4.98 -6.38 -12.86
CA SER A 38 -5.77 -7.57 -12.58
C SER A 38 -7.09 -7.18 -11.90
N THR A 39 -8.18 -7.76 -12.39
CA THR A 39 -9.53 -7.54 -11.85
C THR A 39 -9.83 -8.43 -10.66
N LEU A 40 -8.94 -9.37 -10.34
CA LEU A 40 -9.06 -10.26 -9.19
C LEU A 40 -8.65 -9.54 -7.90
N PRO A 41 -9.24 -9.91 -6.74
CA PRO A 41 -8.92 -9.27 -5.47
C PRO A 41 -7.43 -9.41 -5.16
N PHE A 42 -6.80 -8.32 -4.70
CA PHE A 42 -5.36 -8.29 -4.38
C PHE A 42 -4.43 -8.63 -5.56
N CYS A 43 -4.95 -8.73 -6.79
CA CYS A 43 -4.18 -9.16 -7.96
C CYS A 43 -3.42 -10.48 -7.68
N TYR A 44 -4.02 -11.41 -6.91
CA TYR A 44 -3.35 -12.62 -6.40
C TYR A 44 -2.84 -13.56 -7.50
N ASP A 45 -3.30 -13.38 -8.74
CA ASP A 45 -2.90 -14.14 -9.90
C ASP A 45 -1.65 -13.58 -10.59
N THR A 46 -1.38 -12.28 -10.44
CA THR A 46 -0.31 -11.56 -11.15
C THR A 46 0.76 -10.97 -10.24
N LEU A 47 0.47 -10.79 -8.95
CA LEU A 47 1.37 -10.17 -7.97
C LEU A 47 1.57 -11.07 -6.76
N GLU A 48 2.80 -11.05 -6.25
CA GLU A 48 3.06 -11.49 -4.88
C GLU A 48 2.45 -10.50 -3.88
N LEU A 49 2.12 -10.98 -2.69
CA LEU A 49 1.42 -10.17 -1.68
C LEU A 49 2.21 -8.91 -1.31
N GLU A 50 3.53 -9.03 -1.13
CA GLU A 50 4.41 -7.89 -0.86
C GLU A 50 4.41 -6.84 -1.98
N GLN A 51 4.30 -7.26 -3.24
CA GLN A 51 4.22 -6.35 -4.38
C GLN A 51 2.88 -5.62 -4.38
N TRP A 52 1.79 -6.32 -4.08
CA TRP A 52 0.50 -5.68 -3.91
C TRP A 52 0.51 -4.67 -2.75
N LEU A 53 1.11 -5.04 -1.61
CA LEU A 53 1.28 -4.15 -0.45
C LEU A 53 2.06 -2.89 -0.83
N GLN A 54 3.19 -3.06 -1.52
CA GLN A 54 4.06 -1.96 -1.91
C GLN A 54 3.44 -1.03 -2.97
N PHE A 55 2.96 -1.59 -4.07
CA PHE A 55 2.60 -0.82 -5.27
C PHE A 55 1.14 -0.42 -5.34
N VAL A 56 0.24 -1.11 -4.62
CA VAL A 56 -1.20 -0.82 -4.62
C VAL A 56 -1.63 -0.28 -3.26
N PHE A 57 -1.38 -1.01 -2.19
CA PHE A 57 -1.91 -0.66 -0.86
C PHE A 57 -1.25 0.60 -0.28
N LEU A 58 0.09 0.63 -0.15
CA LEU A 58 0.81 1.78 0.39
C LEU A 58 0.53 3.05 -0.41
N GLY A 59 0.54 2.97 -1.74
CA GLY A 59 0.24 4.10 -2.63
C GLY A 59 -1.16 4.64 -2.40
N ARG A 60 -2.17 3.78 -2.47
CA ARG A 60 -3.58 4.16 -2.28
C ARG A 60 -3.83 4.77 -0.91
N MET A 61 -3.28 4.18 0.15
CA MET A 61 -3.47 4.68 1.52
C MET A 61 -2.83 6.06 1.71
N ARG A 62 -1.63 6.28 1.14
CA ARG A 62 -0.99 7.59 1.14
C ARG A 62 -1.82 8.63 0.40
N GLU A 63 -2.35 8.29 -0.78
CA GLU A 63 -3.24 9.18 -1.54
C GLU A 63 -4.50 9.59 -0.75
N ILE A 64 -5.16 8.63 -0.08
CA ILE A 64 -6.34 8.91 0.76
C ILE A 64 -5.99 9.88 1.89
N LEU A 65 -4.85 9.67 2.55
CA LEU A 65 -4.37 10.51 3.64
C LEU A 65 -3.99 11.92 3.15
N GLU A 66 -3.34 12.02 1.99
CA GLU A 66 -2.95 13.29 1.37
C GLU A 66 -4.16 14.11 0.91
N GLN A 67 -5.18 13.45 0.37
CA GLN A 67 -6.42 14.10 -0.05
C GLN A 67 -7.36 14.44 1.13
N GLY A 68 -7.07 13.89 2.32
CA GLY A 68 -7.94 14.03 3.48
C GLY A 68 -9.31 13.38 3.27
N ASP A 69 -9.38 12.37 2.39
CA ASP A 69 -10.60 11.64 2.11
C ASP A 69 -10.97 10.75 3.31
N ARG A 70 -12.21 10.26 3.35
CA ARG A 70 -12.60 9.34 4.42
C ARG A 70 -11.87 8.01 4.20
N LEU A 71 -11.30 7.52 5.28
CA LEU A 71 -10.75 6.17 5.31
C LEU A 71 -11.85 5.16 4.96
N PRO A 72 -11.52 4.10 4.22
CA PRO A 72 -12.48 3.07 3.87
C PRO A 72 -13.03 2.42 5.14
N ASP A 73 -14.35 2.34 5.23
CA ASP A 73 -15.08 1.61 6.27
C ASP A 73 -15.15 0.12 5.89
N SER A 74 -15.17 -0.78 6.89
CA SER A 74 -15.21 -2.24 6.68
C SER A 74 -16.64 -2.80 6.62
#